data_AF-A0A1H9TZE7-F1
#
_entry.id   AF-A0A1H9TZE7-F1
#
_cell.length_a   1.000
_cell.length_b   1.000
_cell.length_c   1.000
_cell.angle_alpha   90.00
_cell.angle_beta   90.00
_cell.angle_gamma   90.00
#
_symmetry.space_group_name_H-M   'P 1'
#
loop_
_entity.id
_entity.type
_entity.pdbx_description
1 polymer ?
#
loop_
_entity_poly.entity_id
_entity_poly.type
_entity_poly.pdbx_seq_one_letter_code
_entity_poly.pdbx_strand_id
1 'polypeptide(L)'
;MVGVRHTDPKRLELTDKLTATDLLVLDDFLTTPISGDTANALFNIIAAREHKGSTLITSQFTPEHWYESIPDKVVAESLMNRIIGNAEIINLDGPNMRIPQ
;
A
#
# COMPACT_ATOMS: atom_id res chain seq x y z
N MET A 1 11.92 5.15 19.05
CA MET A 1 11.77 4.80 17.62
C MET A 1 11.84 6.09 16.84
N VAL A 2 12.94 6.31 16.12
CA VAL A 2 13.26 7.61 15.49
C VAL A 2 12.41 7.73 14.22
N GLY A 3 11.40 8.60 14.25
CA GLY A 3 10.70 8.99 13.03
C GLY A 3 11.68 9.70 12.11
N VAL A 4 12.11 9.03 11.04
CA VAL A 4 12.89 9.65 9.98
C VAL A 4 12.02 10.72 9.34
N ARG A 5 12.24 11.98 9.69
CA ARG A 5 11.64 13.10 8.98
C ARG A 5 12.36 13.24 7.64
N HIS A 6 11.74 12.74 6.57
CA HIS A 6 12.14 13.10 5.23
C HIS A 6 11.73 14.56 5.00
N THR A 7 12.66 15.50 5.15
CA THR A 7 12.40 16.94 5.09
C THR A 7 12.41 17.52 3.67
N ASP A 8 12.45 16.68 2.63
CA ASP A 8 12.32 17.13 1.25
C ASP A 8 10.90 17.71 1.03
N PRO A 9 10.78 19.02 0.74
CA PRO A 9 9.48 19.66 0.56
C PRO A 9 8.61 19.00 -0.51
N LYS A 10 9.22 18.46 -1.59
CA LYS A 10 8.46 17.78 -2.65
C LYS A 10 7.86 16.47 -2.18
N ARG A 11 8.54 15.75 -1.28
CA ARG A 11 8.03 14.51 -0.69
C ARG A 11 6.88 14.78 0.27
N LEU A 12 6.96 15.87 1.05
CA LEU A 12 5.86 16.31 1.90
C LEU A 12 4.63 16.67 1.05
N GLU A 13 4.81 17.50 0.02
CA GLU A 13 3.71 17.90 -0.87
C GLU A 13 3.05 16.68 -1.55
N LEU A 14 3.86 15.71 -1.99
CA LEU A 14 3.33 14.46 -2.54
C LEU A 14 2.54 13.68 -1.48
N THR A 15 3.06 13.55 -0.27
CA THR A 15 2.39 12.83 0.81
C THR A 15 1.05 13.48 1.18
N ASP A 16 1.00 14.81 1.25
CA ASP A 16 -0.23 15.57 1.51
C ASP A 16 -1.26 15.31 0.39
N LYS A 17 -0.84 15.31 -0.88
CA LYS A 17 -1.72 14.98 -2.01
C LYS A 17 -2.23 13.53 -1.94
N LEU A 18 -1.35 12.58 -1.67
CA LEU A 18 -1.71 11.16 -1.57
C LEU A 18 -2.66 10.88 -0.40
N THR A 19 -2.57 11.65 0.69
CA THR A 19 -3.44 11.47 1.86
C THR A 19 -4.77 12.22 1.74
N ALA A 20 -4.82 13.32 0.99
CA ALA A 20 -6.02 14.15 0.82
C ALA A 20 -6.92 13.75 -0.36
N THR A 21 -6.43 12.99 -1.33
CA THR A 21 -7.26 12.57 -2.49
C THR A 21 -8.40 11.63 -2.10
N ASP A 22 -9.56 11.78 -2.73
CA ASP A 22 -10.75 10.94 -2.51
C ASP A 22 -10.47 9.47 -2.83
N LEU A 23 -9.73 9.21 -3.92
CA LEU A 23 -9.30 7.89 -4.35
C LEU A 23 -7.78 7.86 -4.55
N LEU A 24 -7.13 6.91 -3.88
CA LEU A 24 -5.74 6.55 -4.10
C LEU A 24 -5.69 5.16 -4.75
N VAL A 25 -4.97 5.04 -5.87
CA VAL A 25 -4.73 3.76 -6.55
C VAL A 25 -3.28 3.35 -6.36
N LEU A 26 -3.07 2.16 -5.80
CA LEU A 26 -1.77 1.52 -5.70
C LEU A 26 -1.72 0.35 -6.67
N ASP A 27 -1.04 0.55 -7.79
CA ASP A 27 -0.89 -0.45 -8.85
C ASP A 27 0.34 -1.35 -8.62
N ASP A 28 0.29 -2.60 -9.08
CA ASP A 28 1.36 -3.60 -8.94
C ASP A 28 1.90 -3.73 -7.50
N PHE A 29 0.98 -3.76 -6.53
CA PHE A 29 1.28 -3.66 -5.12
C PHE A 29 2.09 -4.86 -4.61
N LEU A 30 3.23 -4.55 -3.98
CA LEU A 30 4.12 -5.49 -3.29
C LEU A 30 4.48 -6.74 -4.12
N THR A 31 4.79 -6.51 -5.39
CA THR A 31 5.35 -7.55 -6.27
C THR A 31 6.80 -7.90 -5.95
N THR A 32 7.48 -7.06 -5.17
CA THR A 32 8.83 -7.27 -4.66
C THR A 32 8.92 -6.84 -3.19
N PRO A 33 9.83 -7.44 -2.39
CA PRO A 33 10.07 -6.99 -1.03
C PRO A 33 10.44 -5.51 -0.97
N ILE A 34 9.95 -4.81 0.05
CA ILE A 34 10.22 -3.38 0.25
C ILE A 34 11.13 -3.13 1.45
N SER A 35 11.80 -1.98 1.45
CA SER A 35 12.61 -1.56 2.59
C SER A 35 11.72 -1.20 3.80
N GLY A 36 12.30 -1.22 5.00
CA GLY A 36 11.59 -0.76 6.21
C GLY A 36 11.16 0.70 6.13
N ASP A 37 11.97 1.56 5.52
CA ASP A 37 11.62 2.98 5.31
C ASP A 37 10.42 3.12 4.36
N THR A 38 10.39 2.33 3.29
CA THR A 38 9.24 2.29 2.36
C THR A 38 7.98 1.78 3.08
N ALA A 39 8.12 0.74 3.92
CA ALA A 39 6.99 0.19 4.68
C ALA A 39 6.43 1.22 5.67
N ASN A 40 7.30 1.97 6.37
CA ASN A 40 6.89 3.04 7.27
C ASN A 40 6.22 4.20 6.53
N ALA A 41 6.73 4.58 5.35
CA ALA A 41 6.10 5.61 4.52
C ALA A 41 4.70 5.19 4.07
N LEU A 42 4.56 3.94 3.60
CA LEU A 42 3.27 3.37 3.21
C LEU A 42 2.31 3.32 4.40
N PHE A 43 2.78 2.88 5.57
CA PHE A 43 2.01 2.90 6.81
C PHE A 43 1.45 4.27 7.13
N ASN A 44 2.29 5.31 7.08
CA ASN A 44 1.85 6.68 7.36
C ASN A 44 0.78 7.17 6.37
N ILE A 45 0.92 6.84 5.07
CA ILE A 45 -0.07 7.19 4.06
C ILE A 45 -1.39 6.47 4.32
N ILE A 46 -1.37 5.15 4.49
CA ILE A 46 -2.57 4.34 4.71
C ILE A 46 -3.26 4.72 6.03
N ALA A 47 -2.51 4.91 7.11
CA ALA A 47 -3.05 5.35 8.40
C ALA A 47 -3.67 6.75 8.33
N ALA A 48 -3.07 7.69 7.59
CA ALA A 48 -3.65 9.02 7.42
C ALA A 48 -4.97 9.03 6.64
N ARG A 49 -5.14 8.05 5.73
CA ARG A 49 -6.33 7.85 4.89
C ARG A 49 -7.43 7.01 5.54
N GLU A 50 -7.12 6.33 6.64
CA GLU A 50 -8.07 5.48 7.37
C GLU A 50 -9.36 6.27 7.70
N HIS A 51 -10.50 5.76 7.22
CA HIS A 51 -11.83 6.38 7.32
C HIS A 51 -12.01 7.77 6.65
N LYS A 52 -11.10 8.21 5.77
CA LYS A 52 -11.19 9.51 5.10
C LYS A 52 -11.29 9.44 3.58
N GLY A 53 -10.73 8.41 2.95
CA GLY A 53 -10.75 8.25 1.50
C GLY A 53 -10.59 6.80 1.08
N SER A 54 -11.02 6.47 -0.12
CA SER A 54 -10.97 5.11 -0.67
C SER A 54 -9.56 4.77 -1.16
N THR A 55 -9.13 3.53 -0.95
CA THR A 55 -7.85 3.04 -1.50
C THR A 55 -8.14 1.81 -2.35
N LEU A 56 -7.79 1.88 -3.63
CA LEU A 56 -7.82 0.74 -4.54
C LEU A 56 -6.41 0.18 -4.65
N ILE A 57 -6.29 -1.13 -4.50
CA ILE A 57 -5.02 -1.85 -4.63
C ILE A 57 -5.18 -2.90 -5.71
N THR A 58 -4.23 -2.95 -6.64
CA THR A 58 -4.10 -4.06 -7.60
C THR A 58 -2.82 -4.83 -7.25
N SER A 59 -2.86 -6.15 -7.38
CA SER A 59 -1.66 -6.97 -7.22
C SER A 59 -1.81 -8.27 -7.98
N GLN A 60 -0.66 -8.85 -8.31
CA GLN A 60 -0.54 -10.22 -8.81
C GLN A 60 -0.43 -11.24 -7.67
N PHE A 61 -0.29 -10.76 -6.43
CA PHE A 61 -0.08 -11.57 -5.24
C PHE A 61 -1.22 -11.41 -4.25
N THR A 62 -1.42 -12.44 -3.43
CA THR A 62 -2.44 -12.43 -2.37
C THR A 62 -1.95 -11.63 -1.14
N PRO A 63 -2.86 -11.20 -0.25
CA PRO A 63 -2.49 -10.49 0.98
C PRO A 63 -1.46 -11.22 1.86
N GLU A 64 -1.44 -12.55 1.85
CA GLU A 64 -0.45 -13.34 2.58
C GLU A 64 0.98 -13.09 2.08
N HIS A 65 1.16 -12.98 0.76
CA HIS A 65 2.46 -12.68 0.14
C HIS A 65 2.89 -11.24 0.39
N TRP A 66 1.95 -10.30 0.50
CA TRP A 66 2.23 -8.92 0.88
C TRP A 66 2.81 -8.83 2.28
N TYR A 67 2.27 -9.61 3.21
CA TYR A 67 2.78 -9.69 4.59
C TYR A 67 4.24 -10.13 4.62
N GLU A 68 4.60 -11.14 3.83
CA GLU A 68 6.00 -11.64 3.72
C GLU A 68 6.94 -10.64 3.06
N SER A 69 6.41 -9.76 2.20
CA SER A 69 7.18 -8.74 1.47
C SER A 69 7.54 -7.51 2.32
N ILE A 70 7.02 -7.43 3.55
CA ILE A 70 7.27 -6.34 4.50
C ILE A 70 8.22 -6.86 5.60
N PRO A 71 9.39 -6.20 5.82
CA PRO A 71 10.44 -6.75 6.69
C PRO A 71 10.08 -6.71 8.19
N ASP A 72 9.34 -5.68 8.62
CA ASP A 72 8.90 -5.54 10.01
C ASP A 72 7.52 -6.14 10.18
N LYS A 73 7.42 -7.23 10.97
CA LYS A 73 6.17 -7.96 11.18
C LYS A 73 5.08 -7.13 11.87
N VAL A 74 5.45 -6.19 12.74
CA VAL A 74 4.50 -5.32 13.45
C VAL A 74 3.91 -4.31 12.48
N VAL A 75 4.75 -3.74 11.62
CA VAL A 75 4.31 -2.84 10.54
C VAL A 75 3.45 -3.61 9.52
N ALA A 76 3.87 -4.82 9.14
CA ALA A 76 3.13 -5.68 8.21
C ALA A 76 1.72 -5.99 8.75
N GLU A 77 1.61 -6.46 9.98
CA GLU A 77 0.33 -6.74 10.63
C GLU A 77 -0.56 -5.50 10.70
N SER A 78 0.02 -4.37 11.09
CA SER A 78 -0.69 -3.10 11.20
C SER A 78 -1.17 -2.55 9.84
N LEU A 79 -0.39 -2.76 8.78
CA LEU A 79 -0.78 -2.40 7.41
C LEU A 79 -1.87 -3.33 6.89
N MET A 80 -1.70 -4.65 7.04
CA MET A 80 -2.68 -5.63 6.57
C MET A 80 -4.03 -5.45 7.26
N ASN A 81 -4.06 -5.19 8.56
CA ASN A 81 -5.32 -4.91 9.27
C ASN A 81 -6.06 -3.69 8.70
N ARG A 82 -5.34 -2.65 8.28
CA ARG A 82 -5.94 -1.42 7.71
C ARG A 82 -6.41 -1.60 6.28
N ILE A 83 -5.60 -2.30 5.48
CA ILE A 83 -5.89 -2.53 4.07
C ILE A 83 -7.00 -3.57 3.95
N ILE A 84 -6.83 -4.74 4.56
CA ILE A 84 -7.71 -5.90 4.38
C ILE A 84 -8.93 -5.84 5.29
N GLY A 85 -8.81 -5.30 6.51
CA GLY A 85 -9.88 -5.36 7.51
C GLY A 85 -11.19 -4.71 7.06
N ASN A 86 -11.13 -3.74 6.15
CA ASN A 86 -12.30 -3.06 5.57
C ASN A 86 -12.37 -3.19 4.04
N ALA A 87 -11.56 -4.06 3.42
CA ALA A 87 -11.55 -4.21 1.98
C ALA A 87 -12.65 -5.15 1.48
N GLU A 88 -13.19 -4.80 0.32
CA GLU A 88 -13.81 -5.78 -0.58
C GLU A 88 -12.71 -6.37 -1.46
N ILE A 89 -12.49 -7.68 -1.36
CA ILE A 89 -11.47 -8.38 -2.16
C ILE A 89 -12.15 -8.98 -3.39
N ILE A 90 -11.68 -8.57 -4.56
CA ILE A 90 -12.11 -9.10 -5.85
C ILE A 90 -10.96 -9.92 -6.43
N ASN A 91 -11.14 -11.24 -6.49
CA ASN A 91 -10.21 -12.13 -7.18
C ASN A 91 -10.52 -12.11 -8.67
N LEU A 92 -9.50 -11.84 -9.49
CA LEU A 92 -9.62 -11.79 -10.95
C LEU A 92 -8.95 -13.02 -11.55
N ASP A 93 -9.73 -13.78 -12.33
CA ASP A 93 -9.26 -14.91 -13.11
C ASP A 93 -9.44 -14.62 -14.60
N GLY A 94 -8.56 -15.17 -15.42
CA GLY A 94 -8.67 -15.04 -16.86
C GLY A 94 -7.37 -15.31 -17.60
N PRO A 95 -7.42 -15.41 -18.94
CA PRO A 95 -6.23 -15.53 -19.75
C PRO A 95 -5.37 -14.27 -19.66
N ASN A 96 -4.06 -14.41 -19.86
CA ASN A 96 -3.17 -13.27 -19.96
C ASN A 96 -3.56 -12.41 -21.17
N MET A 97 -4.13 -11.23 -20.90
CA MET A 97 -4.63 -10.32 -21.95
C MET A 97 -3.52 -9.67 -22.79
N ARG A 98 -2.23 -9.84 -22.43
CA ARG A 98 -1.10 -9.37 -23.23
C ARG A 98 -0.74 -10.32 -24.37
N ILE A 99 -1.24 -11.56 -24.32
CA ILE A 99 -1.02 -12.56 -25.36
C ILE A 99 -2.22 -12.50 -26.30
N PRO A 100 -2.02 -12.32 -27.63
CA PRO A 100 -3.10 -12.42 -28.60
C PRO A 100 -3.77 -13.79 -28.47
N GLN A 101 -5.10 -13.79 -28.42
CA GLN A 101 -5.89 -15.03 -28.42
C GLN A 101 -5.94 -15.66 -29.80
#